data_AF-Q9BIC4-F1
#
_entry.id   AF-Q9BIC4-F1
#
_cell.length_a   1.000
_cell.length_b   1.000
_cell.length_c   1.000
_cell.angle_alpha   90.00
_cell.angle_beta   90.00
_cell.angle_gamma   90.00
#
_symmetry.space_group_name_H-M   'P 1'
#
loop_
_entity.id
_entity.type
_entity.pdbx_description
1 polymer ?
#
loop_
_entity_poly.entity_id
_entity_poly.type
_entity_poly.pdbx_seq_one_letter_code
_entity_poly.pdbx_strand_id
1 'polypeptide(L)'
;MNYLILLAFLAITLTVSNVEGAKKMHSDTSKPLCGLCVNVVKQLDQVLEHGGDIEAAVDKFCKEDVPSFMVDMCEKVIEKNLEYIINKLKDHEEADKICTDILLCRTPKQYYFLETQK
;
A
#
# COMPACT_ATOMS: atom_id res chain seq x y z
N MET A 1 43.63 -21.88 -11.98
CA MET A 1 42.34 -21.98 -12.69
C MET A 1 41.16 -21.97 -11.73
N ASN A 2 41.10 -22.85 -10.72
CA ASN A 2 40.00 -22.88 -9.72
C ASN A 2 39.79 -21.56 -8.94
N TYR A 3 40.86 -20.81 -8.66
CA TYR A 3 40.75 -19.53 -7.91
C TYR A 3 39.99 -18.44 -8.68
N LEU A 4 40.19 -18.36 -10.01
CA LEU A 4 39.47 -17.40 -10.85
C LEU A 4 37.96 -17.68 -10.88
N ILE A 5 37.60 -18.97 -10.87
CA ILE A 5 36.22 -19.43 -10.82
C ILE A 5 35.58 -19.01 -9.49
N LEU A 6 36.29 -19.16 -8.36
CA LEU A 6 35.81 -18.71 -7.03
C LEU A 6 35.56 -17.20 -6.96
N LEU A 7 36.46 -16.38 -7.51
CA LEU A 7 36.26 -14.92 -7.54
C LEU A 7 35.05 -14.53 -8.40
N ALA A 8 34.85 -15.20 -9.54
CA ALA A 8 33.68 -14.96 -10.37
C ALA A 8 32.37 -15.29 -9.63
N PHE A 9 32.32 -16.40 -8.89
CA PHE A 9 31.15 -16.76 -8.08
C PHE A 9 30.85 -15.72 -6.98
N LEU A 10 31.87 -15.24 -6.27
CA LEU A 10 31.69 -14.19 -5.25
C LEU A 10 31.14 -12.89 -5.87
N ALA A 11 31.68 -12.47 -7.01
CA ALA A 11 31.18 -11.28 -7.72
C ALA A 11 29.71 -11.44 -8.16
N ILE A 12 29.35 -12.62 -8.68
CA ILE A 12 27.95 -12.91 -9.07
C ILE A 12 27.03 -12.86 -7.84
N THR A 13 27.44 -13.44 -6.70
CA THR A 13 26.62 -13.43 -5.47
C THR A 13 26.43 -12.03 -4.88
N LEU A 14 27.39 -11.12 -5.03
CA LEU A 14 27.24 -9.73 -4.58
C LEU A 14 26.16 -8.98 -5.37
N THR A 15 25.96 -9.33 -6.65
CA THR A 15 24.97 -8.65 -7.49
C THR A 15 23.54 -9.15 -7.31
N VAL A 16 23.34 -10.41 -6.94
CA VAL A 16 21.98 -10.98 -6.79
C VAL A 16 21.24 -10.44 -5.55
N SER A 17 21.92 -9.96 -4.52
CA SER A 17 21.26 -9.34 -3.35
C SER A 17 20.42 -8.11 -3.71
N ASN A 18 20.69 -7.46 -4.85
CA ASN A 18 19.89 -6.30 -5.30
C ASN A 18 18.62 -6.70 -6.09
N VAL A 19 18.36 -7.99 -6.33
CA VAL A 19 17.21 -8.44 -7.16
C VAL A 19 15.99 -8.87 -6.35
N GLU A 20 15.96 -8.64 -5.05
CA GLU A 20 14.76 -8.83 -4.21
C GLU A 20 14.07 -7.47 -4.00
N GLY A 21 13.60 -6.82 -5.07
CA GLY A 21 13.00 -5.49 -4.91
C GLY A 21 12.01 -5.01 -5.97
N ALA A 22 11.74 -5.78 -7.03
CA ALA A 22 10.94 -5.26 -8.15
C ALA A 22 9.77 -6.17 -8.57
N LYS A 23 9.18 -6.95 -7.66
CA LYS A 23 7.96 -7.72 -7.96
C LYS A 23 6.89 -7.59 -6.87
N LYS A 24 6.32 -6.40 -6.77
CA LYS A 24 4.88 -6.17 -6.51
C LYS A 24 4.66 -4.67 -6.45
N MET A 25 4.27 -4.05 -7.57
CA MET A 25 3.67 -2.73 -7.51
C MET A 25 2.64 -2.58 -8.63
N HIS A 26 1.39 -2.41 -8.18
CA HIS A 26 0.23 -1.83 -8.86
C HIS A 26 -0.26 -2.42 -10.20
N SER A 27 -1.13 -3.42 -10.10
CA SER A 27 -2.37 -3.41 -10.89
C SER A 27 -3.60 -3.06 -10.02
N ASP A 28 -3.46 -2.97 -8.70
CA ASP A 28 -4.64 -2.85 -7.83
C ASP A 28 -5.14 -1.41 -7.62
N THR A 29 -4.32 -0.40 -7.92
CA THR A 29 -4.78 1.00 -8.10
C THR A 29 -5.72 1.18 -9.28
N SER A 30 -5.85 0.18 -10.17
CA SER A 30 -6.91 0.19 -11.19
C SER A 30 -8.31 0.18 -10.59
N LYS A 31 -8.43 -0.08 -9.28
CA LYS A 31 -9.69 0.01 -8.54
C LYS A 31 -9.84 1.38 -7.87
N PRO A 32 -10.98 2.06 -8.09
CA PRO A 32 -11.23 3.36 -7.47
C PRO A 32 -11.04 3.36 -5.95
N LEU A 33 -11.57 2.35 -5.24
CA LEU A 33 -11.49 2.29 -3.77
C LEU A 33 -10.06 2.06 -3.26
N CYS A 34 -9.29 1.20 -3.93
CA CYS A 34 -7.90 0.93 -3.54
C CYS A 34 -7.04 2.18 -3.76
N GLY A 35 -7.16 2.83 -4.92
CA GLY A 35 -6.46 4.07 -5.20
C GLY A 35 -6.81 5.18 -4.20
N LEU A 36 -8.10 5.36 -3.88
CA LEU A 36 -8.53 6.32 -2.86
C LEU A 36 -7.94 6.02 -1.49
N CYS A 37 -7.97 4.75 -1.06
CA CYS A 37 -7.37 4.34 0.21
C CYS A 37 -5.87 4.65 0.25
N VAL A 38 -5.13 4.24 -0.78
CA VAL A 38 -3.68 4.42 -0.82
C VAL A 38 -3.32 5.91 -0.79
N ASN A 39 -4.10 6.75 -1.47
CA ASN A 39 -3.88 8.18 -1.47
C ASN A 39 -4.15 8.81 -0.10
N VAL A 40 -5.26 8.47 0.56
CA VAL A 40 -5.54 9.04 1.89
C VAL A 40 -4.57 8.54 2.95
N VAL A 41 -4.15 7.27 2.89
CA VAL A 41 -3.13 6.75 3.81
C VAL A 41 -1.79 7.48 3.62
N LYS A 42 -1.39 7.76 2.39
CA LYS A 42 -0.19 8.58 2.11
C LYS A 42 -0.31 10.02 2.61
N GLN A 43 -1.50 10.62 2.50
CA GLN A 43 -1.73 11.95 3.04
C GLN A 43 -1.67 11.95 4.58
N LEU A 44 -2.25 10.93 5.23
CA LEU A 44 -2.18 10.76 6.68
C LEU A 44 -0.74 10.54 7.16
N ASP A 45 0.07 9.80 6.40
CA ASP A 45 1.50 9.61 6.68
C ASP A 45 2.24 10.96 6.72
N GLN A 46 2.03 11.81 5.72
CA GLN A 46 2.61 13.16 5.68
C GLN A 46 2.17 14.04 6.88
N VAL A 47 0.91 13.92 7.30
CA VAL A 47 0.37 14.66 8.46
C VAL A 47 0.99 14.16 9.76
N LEU A 48 1.23 12.85 9.89
CA LEU A 48 1.92 12.27 11.05
C LEU A 48 3.40 12.66 11.10
N GLU A 49 4.08 12.75 9.95
CA GLU A 49 5.49 13.13 9.86
C GLU A 49 5.75 14.61 10.11
N HIS A 50 4.94 15.50 9.52
CA HIS A 50 5.16 16.95 9.57
C HIS A 50 4.31 17.66 10.62
N GLY A 51 3.40 16.92 11.27
CA GLY A 51 2.39 17.49 12.13
C GLY A 51 1.25 18.13 11.32
N GLY A 52 0.07 18.12 11.91
CA GLY A 52 -1.14 18.67 11.31
C GLY A 52 -2.38 18.12 12.00
N ASP A 53 -3.52 18.60 11.55
CA ASP A 53 -4.81 18.11 12.01
C ASP A 53 -5.26 16.94 11.12
N ILE A 54 -5.34 15.75 11.72
CA ILE A 54 -5.75 14.52 11.06
C ILE A 54 -7.19 14.63 10.54
N GLU A 55 -8.10 15.18 11.33
CA GLU A 55 -9.51 15.33 10.95
C GLU A 55 -9.63 16.28 9.77
N ALA A 56 -8.91 17.42 9.80
CA ALA A 56 -8.88 18.36 8.69
C ALA A 56 -8.27 17.76 7.42
N ALA A 57 -7.27 16.89 7.54
CA ALA A 57 -6.67 16.21 6.41
C ALA A 57 -7.64 15.21 5.76
N VAL A 58 -8.38 14.45 6.56
CA VAL A 58 -9.43 13.53 6.09
C VAL A 58 -10.56 14.30 5.42
N ASP A 59 -11.08 15.34 6.07
CA ASP A 59 -12.13 16.22 5.54
C ASP A 59 -11.73 16.81 4.17
N LYS A 60 -10.50 17.32 4.08
CA LYS A 60 -9.95 17.85 2.82
C LYS A 60 -9.89 16.77 1.74
N PHE A 61 -9.31 15.61 2.04
CA PHE A 61 -9.21 14.50 1.09
C PHE A 61 -10.59 14.11 0.56
N CYS A 62 -11.56 13.89 1.45
CA CYS A 62 -12.88 13.46 1.06
C CYS A 62 -13.64 14.50 0.23
N LYS A 63 -13.42 15.79 0.46
CA LYS A 63 -14.04 16.87 -0.34
C LYS A 63 -13.38 17.09 -1.70
N GLU A 64 -12.07 16.87 -1.81
CA GLU A 64 -11.29 17.17 -3.01
C GLU A 64 -11.15 15.96 -3.95
N ASP A 65 -11.02 14.74 -3.41
CA ASP A 65 -10.71 13.52 -4.17
C ASP A 65 -11.94 12.61 -4.42
N VAL A 66 -13.06 12.88 -3.77
CA VAL A 66 -14.27 12.06 -3.85
C VAL A 66 -15.47 12.90 -4.32
N PRO A 67 -16.34 12.37 -5.21
CA PRO A 67 -17.60 13.02 -5.57
C PRO A 67 -18.42 13.46 -4.35
N SER A 68 -19.05 14.63 -4.44
CA SER A 68 -19.75 15.29 -3.32
C SER A 68 -20.77 14.41 -2.59
N PHE A 69 -21.45 13.49 -3.29
CA PHE A 69 -22.43 12.57 -2.70
C PHE A 69 -21.80 11.41 -1.90
N MET A 70 -20.48 11.24 -1.95
CA MET A 70 -19.73 10.19 -1.24
C MET A 70 -18.82 10.73 -0.14
N VAL A 71 -18.80 12.05 0.12
CA VAL A 71 -17.95 12.68 1.15
C VAL A 71 -18.20 12.03 2.52
N ASP A 72 -19.45 12.02 2.99
CA ASP A 72 -19.84 11.38 4.26
C ASP A 72 -19.44 9.89 4.33
N MET A 73 -19.43 9.19 3.20
CA MET A 73 -19.03 7.79 3.14
C MET A 73 -17.52 7.65 3.26
N CYS A 74 -16.77 8.50 2.57
CA CYS A 74 -15.31 8.57 2.65
C CYS A 74 -14.86 8.84 4.09
N GLU A 75 -15.41 9.87 4.73
CA GLU A 75 -15.11 10.25 6.11
C GLU A 75 -15.39 9.08 7.07
N LYS A 76 -16.59 8.50 7.01
CA LYS A 76 -16.97 7.37 7.87
C LYS A 76 -16.10 6.13 7.67
N VAL A 77 -15.66 5.86 6.44
CA VAL A 77 -14.77 4.72 6.16
C VAL A 77 -13.39 4.98 6.76
N ILE A 78 -12.85 6.18 6.60
CA ILE A 78 -11.54 6.53 7.14
C ILE A 78 -11.58 6.58 8.66
N GLU A 79 -12.55 7.29 9.26
CA GLU A 79 -12.73 7.40 10.72
C GLU A 79 -12.78 6.02 11.40
N LYS A 80 -13.54 5.07 10.85
CA LYS A 80 -13.65 3.71 11.40
C LYS A 80 -12.34 2.92 11.34
N ASN A 81 -11.47 3.24 10.39
CA ASN A 81 -10.18 2.58 10.21
C ASN A 81 -9.01 3.45 10.71
N LEU A 82 -9.28 4.64 11.24
CA LEU A 82 -8.26 5.67 11.47
C LEU A 82 -7.23 5.22 12.50
N GLU A 83 -7.67 4.65 13.62
CA GLU A 83 -6.79 4.11 14.66
C GLU A 83 -5.88 3.00 14.10
N TYR A 84 -6.44 2.11 13.27
CA TYR A 84 -5.68 1.06 12.60
C TYR A 84 -4.62 1.67 11.66
N ILE A 85 -5.03 2.60 10.78
CA ILE A 85 -4.14 3.27 9.82
C ILE A 85 -2.98 3.95 10.55
N ILE A 86 -3.27 4.74 11.59
CA ILE A 86 -2.23 5.45 12.36
C ILE A 86 -1.26 4.47 13.00
N ASN A 87 -1.77 3.39 13.62
CA ASN A 87 -0.90 2.39 14.25
C ASN A 87 -0.01 1.70 13.22
N LYS A 88 -0.52 1.39 12.02
CA LYS A 88 0.27 0.77 10.96
C LYS A 88 1.29 1.71 10.33
N LEU A 89 0.96 2.99 10.18
CA LEU A 89 1.94 3.99 9.74
C LEU A 89 3.09 4.15 10.75
N LYS A 90 2.80 4.09 12.06
CA LYS A 90 3.85 4.07 13.11
C LYS A 90 4.74 2.82 13.03
N ASP A 91 4.21 1.71 12.54
CA ASP A 91 4.97 0.48 12.27
C ASP A 91 5.71 0.53 10.91
N HIS A 92 5.72 1.67 10.22
CA HIS A 92 6.29 1.87 8.90
C HIS A 92 5.70 0.94 7.83
N GLU A 93 4.42 0.58 7.96
CA GLU A 93 3.74 -0.27 7.01
C GLU A 93 3.32 0.49 5.75
N GLU A 94 3.58 -0.09 4.57
CA GLU A 94 3.26 0.54 3.30
C GLU A 94 1.75 0.72 3.09
N ALA A 95 1.36 1.86 2.52
CA ALA A 95 -0.05 2.21 2.27
C ALA A 95 -0.84 1.12 1.53
N ASP A 96 -0.25 0.48 0.52
CA ASP A 96 -0.85 -0.63 -0.22
C ASP A 96 -1.21 -1.81 0.68
N LYS A 97 -0.34 -2.12 1.64
CA LYS A 97 -0.56 -3.22 2.59
C LYS A 97 -1.64 -2.86 3.59
N ILE A 98 -1.60 -1.66 4.15
CA ILE A 98 -2.65 -1.12 5.03
C ILE A 98 -4.01 -1.21 4.35
N CYS A 99 -4.10 -0.73 3.10
CA CYS A 99 -5.34 -0.73 2.31
C CYS A 99 -5.81 -2.13 1.90
N THR A 100 -4.89 -3.09 1.77
CA THR A 100 -5.23 -4.50 1.56
C THR A 100 -5.80 -5.13 2.83
N ASP A 101 -5.23 -4.83 3.99
CA ASP A 101 -5.66 -5.39 5.27
C ASP A 101 -7.06 -4.93 5.67
N ILE A 102 -7.42 -3.68 5.35
CA ILE A 102 -8.77 -3.13 5.54
C ILE A 102 -9.71 -3.42 4.35
N LEU A 103 -9.31 -4.30 3.44
CA LEU A 103 -10.12 -4.83 2.33
C LEU A 103 -10.54 -3.79 1.28
N LEU A 104 -9.84 -2.64 1.19
CA LEU A 104 -10.05 -1.64 0.14
C LEU A 104 -9.22 -1.94 -1.12
N CYS A 105 -8.12 -2.65 -0.96
CA CYS A 105 -7.34 -3.28 -2.03
C CYS A 105 -7.56 -4.80 -2.03
N ARG A 106 -7.60 -5.42 -3.21
CA ARG A 106 -7.59 -6.88 -3.33
C ARG A 106 -6.19 -7.40 -3.08
N THR A 107 -6.13 -8.49 -2.31
CA THR A 107 -4.93 -9.32 -2.30
C THR A 107 -4.65 -9.81 -3.73
N PRO A 108 -3.38 -9.81 -4.19
CA PRO A 108 -3.03 -10.40 -5.47
C PRO A 108 -3.50 -11.86 -5.47
N LYS A 109 -4.50 -12.17 -6.29
CA LYS A 109 -4.96 -13.55 -6.44
C LYS A 109 -3.78 -14.36 -6.97
N GLN A 110 -3.22 -15.25 -6.15
CA GLN A 110 -2.51 -16.39 -6.69
C GLN A 110 -3.58 -17.24 -7.38
N TYR A 111 -3.57 -17.21 -8.70
CA TYR A 111 -4.53 -17.89 -9.56
C TYR A 111 -4.43 -19.42 -9.32
N TYR A 112 -5.10 -20.00 -8.30
CA TYR A 112 -5.17 -21.46 -8.15
C TYR A 112 -6.27 -22.08 -7.24
N PHE A 113 -7.55 -21.68 -7.23
CA PHE A 113 -8.57 -22.67 -6.77
C PHE A 113 -9.97 -22.63 -7.37
N LEU A 114 -10.43 -21.55 -8.01
CA LEU A 114 -11.85 -21.47 -8.43
C LEU A 114 -12.13 -21.78 -9.92
N GLU A 115 -11.18 -22.37 -10.64
CA GLU A 115 -11.56 -23.22 -11.80
C GLU A 115 -12.05 -24.61 -11.35
N THR A 116 -12.13 -24.92 -10.05
CA THR A 116 -12.80 -26.14 -9.55
C THR A 116 -14.34 -26.08 -9.58
N GLN A 117 -14.94 -25.18 -10.37
CA GLN A 117 -16.39 -25.13 -10.59
C GLN A 117 -16.72 -24.84 -12.06
N LYS A 118 -16.48 -25.82 -12.95
CA LYS A 118 -17.44 -26.35 -13.95
C LYS A 118 -16.74 -27.10 -15.08
#